data_AF-A0A142XT51-F1
#
_entry.id   AF-A0A142XT51-F1
#
_cell.length_a   1.000
_cell.length_b   1.000
_cell.length_c   1.000
_cell.angle_alpha   90.00
_cell.angle_beta   90.00
_cell.angle_gamma   90.00
#
_symmetry.space_group_name_H-M   'P 1'
#
loop_
_entity.id
_entity.type
_entity.pdbx_description
1 polymer ?
#
loop_
_entity_poly.entity_id
_entity_poly.type
_entity_poly.pdbx_seq_one_letter_code
_entity_poly.pdbx_strand_id
1 'polypeptide(L)'
;MTKDDVLRAARGKPVPFEFDGFTCLLRPLSYGERQELFAWGREHAQEQGSGLALQGRLVLMALCDETGVALLEPTDLNQFGGPLVDAIALEITRRNGLDGQGSGEPGKGQSPTTPS
;
A
#
# COMPACT_ATOMS: atom_id res chain seq x y z
N MET A 1 -15.08 19.96 -15.48
CA MET A 1 -14.24 19.19 -14.55
C MET A 1 -13.58 20.16 -13.60
N THR A 2 -13.86 20.04 -12.31
CA THR A 2 -13.35 20.91 -11.26
C THR A 2 -12.07 20.34 -10.66
N LYS A 3 -11.33 21.17 -9.90
CA LYS A 3 -10.18 20.71 -9.09
C LYS A 3 -10.59 19.55 -8.17
N ASP A 4 -11.79 19.61 -7.60
CA ASP A 4 -12.31 18.58 -6.70
C ASP A 4 -12.64 17.28 -7.46
N ASP A 5 -13.09 17.36 -8.71
CA ASP A 5 -13.29 16.18 -9.55
C ASP A 5 -11.96 15.48 -9.87
N VAL A 6 -10.91 16.26 -10.15
CA VAL A 6 -9.56 15.72 -10.38
C VAL A 6 -9.00 15.10 -9.12
N LEU A 7 -9.15 15.75 -7.96
CA LEU A 7 -8.69 15.22 -6.67
C LEU A 7 -9.46 13.95 -6.28
N ARG A 8 -10.77 13.90 -6.51
CA ARG A 8 -11.60 12.73 -6.26
C ARG A 8 -11.25 11.57 -7.21
N ALA A 9 -10.97 11.86 -8.49
CA ALA A 9 -10.50 10.85 -9.45
C ALA A 9 -9.09 10.33 -9.11
N ALA A 10 -8.18 11.22 -8.69
CA ALA A 10 -6.79 10.90 -8.36
C ALA A 10 -6.64 10.12 -7.04
N ARG A 11 -7.57 10.29 -6.08
CA ARG A 11 -7.61 9.49 -4.84
C ARG A 11 -7.93 8.01 -5.10
N GLY A 12 -8.41 7.67 -6.29
CA GLY A 12 -8.94 6.34 -6.59
C GLY A 12 -10.24 6.07 -5.84
N LYS A 13 -11.10 5.24 -6.41
CA LYS A 13 -12.28 4.76 -5.69
C LYS A 13 -11.86 3.56 -4.83
N PRO A 14 -12.45 3.38 -3.64
CA PRO A 14 -12.37 2.11 -2.94
C PRO A 14 -12.80 0.97 -3.88
N VAL A 15 -12.12 -0.16 -3.76
CA VAL A 15 -12.31 -1.33 -4.60
C VAL A 15 -12.61 -2.55 -3.74
N PRO A 16 -13.51 -3.44 -4.19
CA PRO A 16 -13.76 -4.68 -3.48
C PRO A 16 -12.53 -5.58 -3.49
N PHE A 17 -12.29 -6.21 -2.36
CA PHE A 17 -11.34 -7.28 -2.15
C PHE A 17 -12.06 -8.44 -1.46
N GLU A 18 -11.77 -9.66 -1.91
CA GLU A 18 -12.33 -10.88 -1.36
C GLU A 18 -11.21 -11.88 -1.10
N PHE A 19 -11.22 -12.49 0.08
CA PHE A 19 -10.29 -13.53 0.47
C PHE A 19 -10.97 -14.50 1.43
N ASP A 20 -11.04 -15.78 1.04
CA ASP A 20 -11.58 -16.86 1.89
C ASP A 20 -12.95 -16.54 2.54
N GLY A 21 -13.87 -15.97 1.74
CA GLY A 21 -15.20 -15.57 2.21
C GLY A 21 -15.28 -14.26 2.99
N PHE A 22 -14.15 -13.61 3.25
CA PHE A 22 -14.10 -12.24 3.79
C PHE A 22 -14.14 -11.22 2.65
N THR A 23 -15.03 -10.23 2.75
CA THR A 23 -15.14 -9.12 1.80
C THR A 23 -14.91 -7.78 2.46
N CYS A 24 -14.07 -6.94 1.86
CA CYS A 24 -13.84 -5.57 2.29
C CYS A 24 -13.60 -4.61 1.12
N LEU A 25 -13.43 -3.33 1.43
CA LEU A 25 -13.00 -2.32 0.47
C LEU A 25 -11.57 -1.88 0.78
N LEU A 26 -10.76 -1.81 -0.27
CA LEU A 26 -9.40 -1.30 -0.22
C LEU A 26 -9.31 -0.01 -1.02
N ARG A 27 -8.56 0.97 -0.54
CA ARG A 27 -8.22 2.17 -1.32
C ARG A 27 -6.72 2.21 -1.64
N PRO A 28 -6.33 2.82 -2.76
CA PRO A 28 -4.93 3.18 -2.95
C PRO A 28 -4.53 4.24 -1.92
N LEU A 29 -3.24 4.26 -1.58
CA LEU A 29 -2.68 5.27 -0.71
C LEU A 29 -2.42 6.53 -1.54
N SER A 30 -2.70 7.69 -0.94
CA SER A 30 -2.27 8.96 -1.48
C SER A 30 -0.74 9.06 -1.51
N TYR A 31 -0.23 10.07 -2.21
CA TYR A 31 1.22 10.33 -2.22
C TYR A 31 1.76 10.62 -0.81
N GLY A 32 1.06 11.43 -0.01
CA GLY A 32 1.47 11.76 1.36
C GLY A 32 1.54 10.52 2.25
N GLU A 33 0.51 9.68 2.18
CA GLU A 33 0.44 8.42 2.93
C GLU A 33 1.56 7.44 2.56
N ARG A 34 1.92 7.36 1.27
CA ARG A 34 3.08 6.55 0.85
C ARG A 34 4.39 7.10 1.43
N GLN A 35 4.56 8.42 1.45
CA GLN A 35 5.73 9.03 2.06
C GLN A 35 5.81 8.77 3.57
N GLU A 36 4.67 8.86 4.27
CA GLU A 36 4.56 8.55 5.69
C GLU A 36 4.88 7.09 5.98
N LEU A 37 4.32 6.15 5.21
CA LEU A 37 4.59 4.73 5.35
C LEU A 37 6.08 4.41 5.15
N PHE A 38 6.71 5.00 4.13
CA PHE A 38 8.14 4.79 3.90
C PHE A 38 9.03 5.47 4.94
N ALA A 39 8.66 6.64 5.44
CA ALA A 39 9.36 7.30 6.54
C ALA A 39 9.33 6.43 7.79
N TRP A 40 8.14 5.97 8.16
CA TRP A 40 7.94 5.07 9.28
C TRP A 40 8.77 3.78 9.11
N GLY A 41 8.74 3.16 7.93
CA GLY A 41 9.52 1.96 7.64
C GLY A 41 11.03 2.16 7.76
N ARG A 42 11.56 3.34 7.40
CA ARG A 42 12.98 3.67 7.60
C ARG A 42 13.33 3.87 9.07
N GLU A 43 12.45 4.54 9.83
CA GLU A 43 12.64 4.81 11.26
C GLU A 43 12.70 3.51 12.08
N HIS A 44 11.87 2.52 11.72
CA HIS A 44 11.71 1.28 12.50
C HIS A 44 12.44 0.09 11.86
N ALA A 45 13.27 0.30 10.83
CA ALA A 45 13.87 -0.77 10.04
C ALA A 45 14.70 -1.78 10.86
N GLN A 46 15.35 -1.30 11.93
CA GLN A 46 16.22 -2.11 12.80
C GLN A 46 15.45 -2.85 13.91
N GLU A 47 14.14 -2.62 14.04
CA GLU A 47 13.33 -3.27 15.05
C GLU A 47 13.02 -4.71 14.66
N GLN A 48 12.98 -5.59 15.66
CA GLN A 48 12.58 -6.98 15.43
C GLN A 48 11.13 -7.03 14.96
N GLY A 49 10.87 -7.65 13.81
CA GLY A 49 9.53 -7.75 13.23
C GLY A 49 9.07 -6.51 12.45
N SER A 50 9.97 -5.56 12.16
CA SER A 50 9.68 -4.33 11.42
C SER A 50 8.94 -4.55 10.08
N GLY A 51 9.27 -5.64 9.37
CA GLY A 51 8.57 -6.01 8.13
C GLY A 51 7.10 -6.32 8.32
N LEU A 52 6.76 -7.15 9.33
CA LEU A 52 5.38 -7.48 9.68
C LEU A 52 4.63 -6.24 10.17
N ALA A 53 5.28 -5.39 10.97
CA ALA A 53 4.69 -4.15 11.45
C ALA A 53 4.40 -3.16 10.31
N LEU A 54 5.29 -3.08 9.31
CA LEU A 54 5.07 -2.28 8.10
C LEU A 54 3.90 -2.78 7.27
N GLN A 55 3.76 -4.10 7.10
CA GLN A 55 2.61 -4.72 6.44
C GLN A 55 1.32 -4.40 7.19
N GLY A 56 1.29 -4.57 8.52
CA GLY A 56 0.14 -4.21 9.34
C GLY A 56 -0.25 -2.74 9.15
N ARG A 57 0.75 -1.84 9.18
CA ARG A 57 0.50 -0.41 8.96
C ARG A 57 -0.07 -0.11 7.57
N LEU A 58 0.40 -0.80 6.53
CA LEU A 58 -0.16 -0.69 5.18
C LEU A 58 -1.65 -1.11 5.16
N VAL A 59 -2.00 -2.21 5.82
CA VAL A 59 -3.39 -2.69 5.91
C VAL A 59 -4.29 -1.68 6.63
N LEU A 60 -3.85 -1.13 7.76
CA LEU A 60 -4.60 -0.12 8.52
C LEU A 60 -4.93 1.12 7.67
N MET A 61 -3.99 1.53 6.82
CA MET A 61 -4.18 2.71 5.98
C MET A 61 -5.14 2.45 4.83
N ALA A 62 -5.16 1.24 4.28
CA ALA A 62 -5.84 0.94 3.03
C ALA A 62 -7.24 0.34 3.19
N LEU A 63 -7.50 -0.40 4.27
CA LEU A 63 -8.85 -0.95 4.50
C LEU A 63 -9.78 0.18 4.92
N CYS A 64 -10.85 0.37 4.14
CA CYS A 64 -11.69 1.55 4.25
C CYS A 64 -13.17 1.25 4.07
N ASP A 65 -14.02 2.23 4.35
CA ASP A 65 -15.43 2.21 3.99
C ASP A 65 -15.67 2.62 2.52
N GLU A 66 -16.95 2.72 2.13
CA GLU A 66 -17.37 3.16 0.80
C GLU A 66 -16.94 4.60 0.47
N THR A 67 -16.65 5.41 1.49
CA THR A 67 -16.22 6.80 1.35
C THR A 67 -14.70 6.94 1.27
N GLY A 68 -13.95 5.85 1.51
CA GLY A 68 -12.49 5.83 1.53
C GLY A 68 -11.88 6.22 2.88
N VAL A 69 -12.67 6.26 3.95
CA VAL A 69 -12.16 6.51 5.31
C VAL A 69 -11.63 5.19 5.89
N ALA A 70 -10.42 5.22 6.43
CA ALA A 70 -9.82 4.05 7.06
C ALA A 70 -10.65 3.57 8.26
N LEU A 71 -10.84 2.25 8.38
CA LEU A 71 -11.78 1.66 9.35
C LEU A 71 -11.11 1.03 10.58
N LEU A 72 -9.82 0.72 10.50
CA LEU A 72 -9.15 -0.10 11.50
C LEU A 72 -8.25 0.73 12.42
N GLU A 73 -8.25 0.34 13.70
CA GLU A 73 -7.22 0.69 14.66
C GLU A 73 -6.15 -0.40 14.73
N PRO A 74 -4.93 -0.09 15.21
CA PRO A 74 -3.85 -1.08 15.31
C PRO A 74 -4.22 -2.36 16.06
N THR A 75 -5.08 -2.24 17.08
CA THR A 75 -5.53 -3.39 17.88
C THR A 75 -6.44 -4.34 17.11
N ASP A 76 -7.10 -3.88 16.05
CA ASP A 76 -8.01 -4.70 15.25
C ASP A 76 -7.27 -5.75 14.45
N LEU A 77 -6.02 -5.48 14.05
CA LEU A 77 -5.20 -6.45 13.31
C LEU A 77 -4.97 -7.76 14.07
N ASN A 78 -5.06 -7.76 15.40
CA ASN A 78 -4.95 -8.98 16.21
C ASN A 78 -6.10 -9.97 15.95
N GLN A 79 -7.22 -9.49 15.40
CA GLN A 79 -8.36 -10.31 15.03
C GLN A 79 -8.20 -10.92 13.62
N PHE A 80 -7.23 -10.43 12.85
CA PHE A 80 -6.97 -10.89 11.49
C PHE A 80 -5.94 -12.02 11.53
N GLY A 81 -6.16 -13.06 10.73
CA GLY A 81 -5.15 -14.08 10.50
C GLY A 81 -4.00 -13.52 9.65
N GLY A 82 -2.76 -13.96 9.93
CA GLY A 82 -1.58 -13.60 9.13
C GLY A 82 -1.79 -13.74 7.61
N PRO A 83 -2.38 -14.84 7.10
CA PRO A 83 -2.65 -15.00 5.67
C PRO A 83 -3.56 -13.90 5.07
N LEU A 84 -4.55 -13.43 5.81
CA LEU A 84 -5.44 -12.35 5.36
C LEU A 84 -4.70 -11.01 5.33
N VAL A 85 -3.89 -10.71 6.36
CA VAL A 85 -3.06 -9.51 6.40
C VAL A 85 -2.07 -9.50 5.23
N ASP A 86 -1.41 -10.63 4.96
CA ASP A 86 -0.48 -10.77 3.85
C ASP A 86 -1.17 -10.59 2.49
N ALA A 87 -2.35 -11.19 2.30
CA ALA A 87 -3.11 -11.07 1.06
C ALA A 87 -3.56 -9.63 0.80
N ILE A 88 -4.06 -8.94 1.83
CA ILE A 88 -4.43 -7.52 1.73
C ILE A 88 -3.20 -6.67 1.43
N ALA A 89 -2.10 -6.86 2.18
CA ALA A 89 -0.86 -6.11 2.01
C ALA A 89 -0.29 -6.28 0.59
N LEU A 90 -0.29 -7.50 0.05
CA LEU A 90 0.15 -7.78 -1.32
C LEU A 90 -0.71 -7.04 -2.35
N GLU A 91 -2.03 -7.09 -2.20
CA GLU A 91 -2.94 -6.45 -3.13
C GLU A 91 -2.79 -4.92 -3.13
N ILE A 92 -2.61 -4.31 -1.95
CA ILE A 92 -2.37 -2.87 -1.83
C ILE A 92 -1.00 -2.50 -2.42
N THR A 93 0.02 -3.31 -2.14
CA THR A 93 1.38 -3.11 -2.66
C THR A 93 1.38 -3.10 -4.19
N ARG A 94 0.71 -4.07 -4.81
CA ARG A 94 0.51 -4.14 -6.27
C ARG A 94 -0.22 -2.92 -6.82
N ARG A 95 -1.34 -2.52 -6.20
CA ARG A 95 -2.15 -1.37 -6.65
C ARG A 95 -1.43 -0.03 -6.55
N ASN A 96 -0.52 0.09 -5.59
CA ASN A 96 0.26 1.30 -5.39
C ASN A 96 1.60 1.31 -6.14
N GLY A 97 1.91 0.25 -6.89
CA GLY A 97 3.18 0.07 -7.60
C GLY A 97 4.38 -0.06 -6.66
N LEU A 98 4.15 -0.54 -5.44
CA LEU A 98 5.15 -0.73 -4.38
C LEU A 98 5.82 -2.12 -4.46
N ASP A 99 5.35 -2.99 -5.37
CA ASP A 99 5.83 -4.36 -5.58
C ASP A 99 7.14 -4.43 -6.38
N GLY A 100 7.76 -3.29 -6.67
CA GLY A 100 8.96 -3.19 -7.49
C GLY A 100 8.70 -3.44 -8.99
N GLN A 101 7.47 -3.71 -9.42
CA GLN A 101 7.14 -3.86 -10.85
C GLN A 101 6.74 -2.51 -11.50
N GLY A 102 6.34 -1.53 -10.68
CA GLY A 102 6.00 -0.17 -11.12
C GLY A 102 7.18 0.83 -11.09
N SER A 103 8.35 0.41 -10.62
CA SER A 103 9.58 1.19 -10.69
C SER A 103 10.42 0.62 -11.82
N GLY A 104 10.46 1.33 -12.95
CA GLY A 104 11.71 1.35 -13.68
C GLY A 104 12.80 1.72 -12.67
N GLU A 105 13.72 0.81 -12.38
CA GLU A 105 14.95 1.14 -11.67
C GLU A 105 15.51 2.41 -12.35
N PRO A 106 15.58 3.58 -11.68
CA PRO A 106 16.49 4.61 -12.15
C PRO A 106 17.88 4.11 -11.75
N GLY A 107 18.46 3.19 -12.54
CA GLY A 107 19.74 2.61 -12.17
C GLY A 107 20.26 1.37 -12.89
N LYS A 108 19.47 0.69 -13.75
CA LYS A 108 20.02 -0.36 -14.62
C LYS A 108 19.57 -0.20 -16.06
N GLY A 109 19.77 1.00 -16.61
CA GLY A 109 20.13 1.05 -18.02
C GLY A 109 21.43 0.27 -18.16
N GLN A 110 21.43 -0.78 -19.00
CA GLN A 110 22.69 -1.36 -19.46
C GLN A 110 23.61 -0.20 -19.85
N SER A 111 24.78 -0.10 -19.21
CA SER A 111 25.80 0.82 -19.68
C SER A 111 25.94 0.61 -21.19
N PRO A 112 25.79 1.63 -22.03
CA PRO A 112 26.08 1.46 -23.44
C PRO A 112 27.54 1.02 -23.52
N THR A 113 27.74 -0.21 -23.96
CA THR A 113 29.06 -0.70 -24.34
C THR A 113 29.49 0.19 -25.49
N THR A 114 30.42 1.11 -25.22
CA THR A 114 31.08 1.90 -26.25
C THR A 114 31.76 0.92 -27.21
N PRO A 115 31.41 0.92 -28.51
CA PRO A 115 32.18 0.17 -29.48
C PRO A 115 33.41 0.97 -29.89
N SER A 116 34.56 0.30 -29.81
CA SER A 116 35.90 0.65 -30.31
C SER A 116 36.76 1.56 -29.44
#